data_AF-W8ZDZ3-F1
#
_entry.id   AF-W8ZDZ3-F1
#
_cell.length_a   1.000
_cell.length_b   1.000
_cell.length_c   1.000
_cell.angle_alpha   90.00
_cell.angle_beta   90.00
_cell.angle_gamma   90.00
#
_symmetry.space_group_name_H-M   'P 1'
#
loop_
_entity.id
_entity.type
_entity.pdbx_description
1 polymer ?
#
loop_
_entity_poly.entity_id
_entity_poly.type
_entity_poly.pdbx_seq_one_letter_code
_entity_poly.pdbx_strand_id
1 'polypeptide(L)'
;MQQVDRVLDKALQGERISLEDCIVLLESDEIEKMGRVANELMVRRHPEPIVTFNIGRNINYTNICDVYCRFCAFYRPPGSKEGYVLPDETILQKIQETVDVGGDEILMQGGVNPDLPFQYYLDILRKIKDRFPEVTMHSFSPAEIQKMKVLSGLSLDETLLKLHEAGLDSLPGGGGEILDDRTRRKISRLKGSWTDWMDTMKAAWRNGMNTTATMVYGFGESMEERALHMLRVREAQDECKALGYPSPGFLAFITWPFQPDNTNLKREKSKPEEYLKMVAINRIMLDNIPNMQASWVTMGPEIGRGCARKLDTSSVWRPTFAPRRREPGCSRVTLRRSSTTGCRRHGLKQKLRAETPAALIRWQILCACALAFPSNKRNPPLASRLVGDFFALSDIVLLIVNGADDFAES
;
A
#
# COMPACT_ATOMS: atom_id res chain seq x y z
N MET A 1 24.49 22.05 -19.09
CA MET A 1 23.51 21.27 -18.34
C MET A 1 24.12 19.93 -18.01
N GLN A 2 24.05 19.48 -16.76
CA GLN A 2 24.39 18.10 -16.42
C GLN A 2 23.30 17.16 -16.98
N GLN A 3 23.61 15.87 -17.09
CA GLN A 3 22.68 14.90 -17.68
C GLN A 3 21.38 14.79 -16.85
N VAL A 4 21.50 14.89 -15.51
CA VAL A 4 20.37 14.94 -14.57
C VAL A 4 19.52 16.20 -14.78
N ASP A 5 20.14 17.39 -14.82
CA ASP A 5 19.42 18.66 -15.06
C ASP A 5 18.53 18.56 -16.30
N ARG A 6 19.06 18.00 -17.40
CA ARG A 6 18.31 17.81 -18.66
C ARG A 6 17.05 16.94 -18.47
N VAL A 7 17.13 15.86 -17.69
CA VAL A 7 15.98 14.98 -17.42
C VAL A 7 14.95 15.69 -16.53
N LEU A 8 15.42 16.45 -15.55
CA LEU A 8 14.59 17.18 -14.62
C LEU A 8 13.86 18.34 -15.30
N ASP A 9 14.53 19.11 -16.16
CA ASP A 9 13.95 20.22 -16.91
C ASP A 9 12.89 19.74 -17.93
N LYS A 10 13.13 18.60 -18.61
CA LYS A 10 12.11 17.93 -19.43
C LYS A 10 10.83 17.67 -18.64
N ALA A 11 10.96 17.01 -17.49
CA ALA A 11 9.82 16.67 -16.65
C ALA A 11 9.09 17.93 -16.15
N LEU A 12 9.83 18.99 -15.77
CA LEU A 12 9.26 20.30 -15.42
C LEU A 12 8.56 21.01 -16.59
N GLN A 13 8.93 20.73 -17.84
CA GLN A 13 8.25 21.22 -19.04
C GLN A 13 7.04 20.35 -19.43
N GLY A 14 6.81 19.22 -18.75
CA GLY A 14 5.76 18.27 -19.06
C GLY A 14 6.13 17.25 -20.15
N GLU A 15 7.40 17.20 -20.58
CA GLU A 15 7.89 16.15 -21.46
C GLU A 15 8.00 14.82 -20.70
N ARG A 16 7.55 13.73 -21.33
CA ARG A 16 7.70 12.38 -20.80
C ARG A 16 9.14 11.91 -20.89
N ILE A 17 9.73 11.55 -19.76
CA ILE A 17 11.10 11.00 -19.71
C ILE A 17 11.17 9.57 -20.26
N SER A 18 12.28 9.23 -20.93
CA SER A 18 12.53 7.91 -21.52
C SER A 18 13.05 6.88 -20.49
N LEU A 19 13.28 5.65 -20.94
CA LEU A 19 13.91 4.60 -20.13
C LEU A 19 15.33 5.00 -19.70
N GLU A 20 16.11 5.55 -20.63
CA GLU A 20 17.49 6.00 -20.43
C GLU A 20 17.55 7.22 -19.52
N ASP A 21 16.65 8.19 -19.72
CA ASP A 21 16.49 9.34 -18.84
C ASP A 21 16.13 8.88 -17.40
N CYS A 22 15.33 7.82 -17.23
CA CYS A 22 15.04 7.24 -15.91
C CYS A 22 16.26 6.53 -15.30
N ILE A 23 17.08 5.83 -16.10
CA ILE A 23 18.32 5.18 -15.63
C ILE A 23 19.32 6.22 -15.12
N VAL A 24 19.46 7.37 -15.79
CA VAL A 24 20.30 8.50 -15.33
C VAL A 24 19.91 8.96 -13.92
N LEU A 25 18.61 9.08 -13.63
CA LEU A 25 18.15 9.45 -12.28
C LEU A 25 18.44 8.33 -11.27
N LEU A 26 18.28 7.06 -11.67
CA LEU A 26 18.55 5.90 -10.82
C LEU A 26 20.04 5.71 -10.52
N GLU A 27 20.95 6.22 -11.34
CA GLU A 27 22.41 6.18 -11.12
C GLU A 27 22.93 7.42 -10.35
N SER A 28 22.26 8.57 -10.46
CA SER A 28 22.65 9.83 -9.80
C SER A 28 22.45 9.86 -8.27
N ASP A 29 23.32 10.57 -7.55
CA ASP A 29 23.21 10.89 -6.11
C ASP A 29 22.54 12.25 -5.82
N GLU A 30 22.05 12.97 -6.83
CA GLU A 30 21.44 14.31 -6.70
C GLU A 30 19.99 14.28 -6.18
N ILE A 31 19.76 13.57 -5.08
CA ILE A 31 18.45 13.25 -4.49
C ILE A 31 17.66 14.52 -4.16
N GLU A 32 18.31 15.60 -3.75
CA GLU A 32 17.65 16.89 -3.47
C GLU A 32 17.07 17.55 -4.74
N LYS A 33 17.78 17.47 -5.89
CA LYS A 33 17.27 17.97 -7.17
C LYS A 33 16.05 17.17 -7.61
N MET A 34 16.16 15.83 -7.57
CA MET A 34 15.05 14.92 -7.91
C MET A 34 13.83 15.16 -7.00
N GLY A 35 14.06 15.30 -5.70
CA GLY A 35 13.01 15.54 -4.72
C GLY A 35 12.28 16.87 -4.92
N ARG A 36 13.00 17.95 -5.20
CA ARG A 36 12.41 19.26 -5.54
C ARG A 36 11.45 19.15 -6.74
N VAL A 37 11.86 18.45 -7.80
CA VAL A 37 11.07 18.28 -9.02
C VAL A 37 9.87 17.35 -8.80
N ALA A 38 10.05 16.23 -8.10
CA ALA A 38 8.94 15.36 -7.74
C ALA A 38 7.87 16.09 -6.91
N ASN A 39 8.29 16.95 -5.96
CA ASN A 39 7.37 17.78 -5.19
C ASN A 39 6.62 18.79 -6.07
N GLU A 40 7.30 19.44 -7.02
CA GLU A 40 6.65 20.41 -7.93
C GLU A 40 5.64 19.72 -8.85
N LEU A 41 5.98 18.55 -9.41
CA LEU A 41 5.07 17.72 -10.21
C LEU A 41 3.86 17.23 -9.41
N MET A 42 4.04 16.94 -8.12
CA MET A 42 2.96 16.62 -7.20
C MET A 42 2.05 17.83 -6.96
N VAL A 43 2.59 19.00 -6.61
CA VAL A 43 1.78 20.22 -6.38
C VAL A 43 1.02 20.65 -7.64
N ARG A 44 1.59 20.44 -8.84
CA ARG A 44 0.86 20.67 -10.11
C ARG A 44 -0.33 19.71 -10.32
N ARG A 45 -0.34 18.55 -9.68
CA ARG A 45 -1.41 17.52 -9.76
C ARG A 45 -2.42 17.62 -8.62
N HIS A 46 -1.91 17.88 -7.41
CA HIS A 46 -2.63 18.00 -6.15
C HIS A 46 -2.29 19.38 -5.55
N PRO A 47 -2.86 20.48 -6.08
CA PRO A 47 -2.48 21.85 -5.72
C PRO A 47 -3.04 22.30 -4.36
N GLU A 48 -4.10 21.64 -3.89
CA GLU A 48 -4.57 21.78 -2.53
C GLU A 48 -3.55 21.14 -1.57
N PRO A 49 -3.27 21.74 -0.40
CA PRO A 49 -2.58 21.05 0.70
C PRO A 49 -3.52 20.03 1.38
N ILE A 50 -4.38 19.38 0.59
CA ILE A 50 -5.46 18.48 1.00
C ILE A 50 -5.11 17.04 0.70
N VAL A 51 -5.66 16.24 1.59
CA VAL A 51 -5.11 15.00 2.02
C VAL A 51 -6.25 14.20 2.69
N THR A 52 -6.78 13.18 1.99
CA THR A 52 -7.81 12.25 2.50
C THR A 52 -7.15 11.02 3.16
N PHE A 53 -7.76 9.84 3.25
CA PHE A 53 -7.08 8.53 3.47
C PHE A 53 -8.09 7.37 3.39
N ASN A 54 -7.65 6.13 3.64
CA ASN A 54 -8.50 5.00 4.04
C ASN A 54 -8.05 4.48 5.43
N ILE A 55 -8.91 3.79 6.17
CA ILE A 55 -8.56 2.98 7.34
C ILE A 55 -8.84 1.51 6.98
N GLY A 56 -7.78 0.76 6.65
CA GLY A 56 -7.88 -0.60 6.14
C GLY A 56 -7.51 -1.70 7.15
N ARG A 57 -7.56 -2.96 6.71
CA ARG A 57 -6.91 -4.07 7.42
C ARG A 57 -6.29 -5.12 6.51
N ASN A 58 -5.04 -5.49 6.80
CA ASN A 58 -4.40 -6.66 6.22
C ASN A 58 -4.98 -7.94 6.86
N ILE A 59 -5.49 -8.87 6.04
CA ILE A 59 -6.00 -10.16 6.51
C ILE A 59 -5.25 -11.28 5.81
N ASN A 60 -4.28 -11.85 6.52
CA ASN A 60 -3.53 -13.00 6.03
C ASN A 60 -4.33 -14.28 6.29
N TYR A 61 -5.20 -14.65 5.33
CA TYR A 61 -6.15 -15.77 5.48
C TYR A 61 -5.48 -17.16 5.42
N THR A 62 -4.28 -17.27 4.85
CA THR A 62 -3.45 -18.49 4.87
C THR A 62 -1.98 -18.13 4.69
N ASN A 63 -1.06 -18.90 5.28
CA ASN A 63 0.38 -18.80 4.99
C ASN A 63 0.90 -19.96 4.10
N ILE A 64 0.05 -20.95 3.79
CA ILE A 64 0.42 -22.11 2.98
C ILE A 64 0.60 -21.68 1.52
N CYS A 65 1.74 -22.00 0.91
CA CYS A 65 2.14 -21.46 -0.39
C CYS A 65 3.03 -22.41 -1.18
N ASP A 66 2.69 -22.66 -2.46
CA ASP A 66 3.48 -23.49 -3.38
C ASP A 66 4.42 -22.70 -4.32
N VAL A 67 4.60 -21.39 -4.06
CA VAL A 67 5.44 -20.49 -4.91
C VAL A 67 6.89 -20.36 -4.43
N TYR A 68 7.18 -20.68 -3.16
CA TYR A 68 8.54 -20.70 -2.57
C TYR A 68 9.38 -19.42 -2.82
N CYS A 69 8.78 -18.23 -2.59
CA CYS A 69 9.49 -16.95 -2.71
C CYS A 69 10.67 -16.87 -1.72
N ARG A 70 11.90 -16.73 -2.22
CA ARG A 70 13.12 -16.68 -1.37
C ARG A 70 13.16 -15.48 -0.42
N PHE A 71 12.48 -14.41 -0.79
CA PHE A 71 12.35 -13.15 -0.04
C PHE A 71 11.17 -13.13 0.94
N CYS A 72 10.38 -14.20 1.04
CA CYS A 72 9.20 -14.24 1.88
C CYS A 72 9.51 -14.97 3.20
N ALA A 73 9.42 -14.26 4.33
CA ALA A 73 9.48 -14.86 5.68
C ALA A 73 8.14 -15.50 6.11
N PHE A 74 7.04 -15.03 5.52
CA PHE A 74 5.68 -15.41 5.90
C PHE A 74 5.26 -16.82 5.44
N TYR A 75 5.68 -17.23 4.24
CA TYR A 75 5.16 -18.46 3.62
C TYR A 75 5.56 -19.73 4.38
N ARG A 76 4.72 -20.76 4.27
CA ARG A 76 5.02 -22.14 4.67
C ARG A 76 4.66 -23.11 3.54
N PRO A 77 5.41 -24.21 3.35
CA PRO A 77 5.08 -25.20 2.33
C PRO A 77 3.81 -25.98 2.72
N PRO A 78 3.09 -26.58 1.75
CA PRO A 78 2.03 -27.55 2.02
C PRO A 78 2.51 -28.67 2.96
N GLY A 79 1.66 -29.09 3.90
CA GLY A 79 2.01 -30.06 4.94
C GLY A 79 2.88 -29.52 6.09
N SER A 80 3.23 -28.24 6.11
CA SER A 80 3.92 -27.62 7.26
C SER A 80 3.06 -27.62 8.52
N LYS A 81 3.65 -27.93 9.68
CA LYS A 81 3.00 -27.81 11.00
C LYS A 81 2.73 -26.36 11.42
N GLU A 82 3.43 -25.41 10.81
CA GLU A 82 3.18 -23.96 10.95
C GLU A 82 2.21 -23.44 9.88
N GLY A 83 1.69 -24.32 9.01
CA GLY A 83 0.71 -23.98 7.99
C GLY A 83 -0.68 -23.77 8.58
N TYR A 84 -1.37 -22.70 8.18
CA TYR A 84 -2.76 -22.43 8.60
C TYR A 84 -3.65 -21.95 7.45
N VAL A 85 -4.96 -22.10 7.64
CA VAL A 85 -6.02 -21.34 6.99
C VAL A 85 -6.90 -20.77 8.11
N LEU A 86 -7.23 -19.48 8.05
CA LEU A 86 -8.09 -18.85 9.06
C LEU A 86 -9.56 -19.30 8.86
N PRO A 87 -10.29 -19.64 9.93
CA PRO A 87 -11.74 -19.82 9.87
C PRO A 87 -12.46 -18.54 9.45
N ASP A 88 -13.55 -18.67 8.71
CA ASP A 88 -14.37 -17.55 8.23
C ASP A 88 -14.77 -16.59 9.35
N GLU A 89 -15.21 -17.08 10.51
CA GLU A 89 -15.56 -16.21 11.65
C GLU A 89 -14.36 -15.43 12.21
N THR A 90 -13.12 -15.96 12.09
CA THR A 90 -11.90 -15.20 12.45
C THR A 90 -11.63 -14.09 11.44
N ILE A 91 -11.91 -14.33 10.15
CA ILE A 91 -11.85 -13.30 9.10
C ILE A 91 -12.92 -12.23 9.37
N LEU A 92 -14.18 -12.61 9.53
CA LEU A 92 -15.30 -11.70 9.79
C LEU A 92 -15.12 -10.90 11.10
N GLN A 93 -14.54 -11.50 12.15
CA GLN A 93 -14.20 -10.80 13.39
C GLN A 93 -13.06 -9.78 13.18
N LYS A 94 -12.00 -10.13 12.44
CA LYS A 94 -10.96 -9.15 12.04
C LYS A 94 -11.55 -7.99 11.22
N ILE A 95 -12.60 -8.22 10.42
CA ILE A 95 -13.28 -7.16 9.66
C ILE A 95 -14.17 -6.29 10.57
N GLN A 96 -14.93 -6.89 11.50
CA GLN A 96 -15.73 -6.15 12.48
C GLN A 96 -14.87 -5.15 13.27
N GLU A 97 -13.70 -5.57 13.73
CA GLU A 97 -12.73 -4.71 14.43
C GLU A 97 -12.23 -3.53 13.57
N THR A 98 -12.20 -3.66 12.24
CA THR A 98 -11.88 -2.56 11.30
C THR A 98 -13.04 -1.58 11.20
N VAL A 99 -14.26 -2.09 11.05
CA VAL A 99 -15.50 -1.28 10.97
C VAL A 99 -15.77 -0.55 12.29
N ASP A 100 -15.47 -1.17 13.43
CA ASP A 100 -15.63 -0.61 14.78
C ASP A 100 -14.72 0.62 15.03
N VAL A 101 -13.62 0.79 14.29
CA VAL A 101 -12.79 2.01 14.31
C VAL A 101 -13.12 3.00 13.18
N GLY A 102 -14.12 2.70 12.35
CA GLY A 102 -14.51 3.51 11.19
C GLY A 102 -13.69 3.28 9.93
N GLY A 103 -13.18 2.05 9.72
CA GLY A 103 -12.53 1.64 8.48
C GLY A 103 -13.41 0.89 7.49
N ASP A 104 -13.11 1.06 6.20
CA ASP A 104 -13.95 0.61 5.08
C ASP A 104 -13.20 -0.20 4.01
N GLU A 105 -11.97 -0.67 4.27
CA GLU A 105 -11.17 -1.44 3.31
C GLU A 105 -10.48 -2.67 3.92
N ILE A 106 -10.34 -3.74 3.14
CA ILE A 106 -9.50 -4.89 3.49
C ILE A 106 -8.57 -5.33 2.37
N LEU A 107 -7.34 -5.66 2.78
CA LEU A 107 -6.29 -6.28 2.00
C LEU A 107 -6.16 -7.74 2.43
N MET A 108 -7.06 -8.60 1.94
CA MET A 108 -6.99 -10.04 2.17
C MET A 108 -6.02 -10.67 1.16
N GLN A 109 -4.86 -11.14 1.65
CA GLN A 109 -3.79 -11.73 0.83
C GLN A 109 -3.09 -12.84 1.61
N GLY A 110 -2.80 -13.96 0.95
CA GLY A 110 -2.25 -15.15 1.60
C GLY A 110 -1.05 -15.75 0.87
N GLY A 111 -0.69 -16.95 1.30
CA GLY A 111 0.05 -17.88 0.48
C GLY A 111 -0.81 -18.40 -0.68
N VAL A 112 -0.16 -18.75 -1.79
CA VAL A 112 -0.80 -19.41 -2.92
C VAL A 112 -1.05 -20.88 -2.54
N ASN A 113 -2.14 -21.11 -1.81
CA ASN A 113 -2.45 -22.39 -1.21
C ASN A 113 -3.05 -23.34 -2.26
N PRO A 114 -2.42 -24.51 -2.54
CA PRO A 114 -2.93 -25.47 -3.53
C PRO A 114 -4.16 -26.24 -3.05
N ASP A 115 -4.41 -26.29 -1.74
CA ASP A 115 -5.43 -27.13 -1.11
C ASP A 115 -6.80 -26.43 -1.00
N LEU A 116 -6.87 -25.13 -1.33
CA LEU A 116 -8.12 -24.34 -1.31
C LEU A 116 -8.81 -24.39 -2.69
N PRO A 117 -10.05 -24.91 -2.81
CA PRO A 117 -10.79 -24.93 -4.08
C PRO A 117 -11.25 -23.52 -4.46
N PHE A 118 -11.49 -23.27 -5.76
CA PHE A 118 -11.96 -21.95 -6.23
C PHE A 118 -13.23 -21.46 -5.49
N GLN A 119 -14.14 -22.38 -5.15
CA GLN A 119 -15.37 -22.08 -4.41
C GLN A 119 -15.12 -21.42 -3.04
N TYR A 120 -14.03 -21.75 -2.32
CA TYR A 120 -13.69 -21.12 -1.03
C TYR A 120 -13.59 -19.60 -1.16
N TYR A 121 -12.91 -19.13 -2.22
CA TYR A 121 -12.73 -17.71 -2.50
C TYR A 121 -14.05 -17.02 -2.81
N LEU A 122 -14.92 -17.66 -3.60
CA LEU A 122 -16.24 -17.13 -3.91
C LEU A 122 -17.14 -17.04 -2.66
N ASP A 123 -17.06 -18.01 -1.76
CA ASP A 123 -17.93 -18.06 -0.58
C ASP A 123 -17.46 -17.12 0.54
N ILE A 124 -16.15 -16.92 0.74
CA ILE A 124 -15.67 -15.93 1.72
C ILE A 124 -15.95 -14.49 1.26
N LEU A 125 -15.80 -14.18 -0.04
CA LEU A 125 -16.14 -12.86 -0.60
C LEU A 125 -17.62 -12.52 -0.35
N ARG A 126 -18.53 -13.47 -0.63
CA ARG A 126 -19.98 -13.30 -0.39
C ARG A 126 -20.28 -13.05 1.08
N LYS A 127 -19.77 -13.91 1.99
CA LYS A 127 -19.96 -13.75 3.44
C LYS A 127 -19.45 -12.40 3.96
N ILE A 128 -18.40 -11.85 3.35
CA ILE A 128 -17.91 -10.51 3.68
C ILE A 128 -18.89 -9.44 3.19
N LYS A 129 -19.33 -9.44 1.92
CA LYS A 129 -20.31 -8.45 1.42
C LYS A 129 -21.68 -8.55 2.08
N ASP A 130 -22.16 -9.76 2.40
CA ASP A 130 -23.43 -9.98 3.08
C ASP A 130 -23.46 -9.35 4.49
N ARG A 131 -22.31 -9.33 5.18
CA ARG A 131 -22.16 -8.80 6.55
C ARG A 131 -21.63 -7.37 6.59
N PHE A 132 -20.85 -6.98 5.60
CA PHE A 132 -20.11 -5.71 5.52
C PHE A 132 -20.19 -5.12 4.09
N PRO A 133 -21.39 -4.77 3.57
CA PRO A 133 -21.57 -4.39 2.16
C PRO A 133 -20.77 -3.15 1.74
N GLU A 134 -20.58 -2.20 2.66
CA GLU A 134 -19.81 -0.97 2.46
C GLU A 134 -18.28 -1.18 2.47
N VAL A 135 -17.78 -2.37 2.86
CA VAL A 135 -16.33 -2.64 2.91
C VAL A 135 -15.80 -2.97 1.52
N THR A 136 -14.77 -2.23 1.11
CA THR A 136 -14.00 -2.40 -0.13
C THR A 136 -12.99 -3.53 0.04
N MET A 137 -13.12 -4.59 -0.75
CA MET A 137 -12.17 -5.70 -0.82
C MET A 137 -11.13 -5.40 -1.89
N HIS A 138 -10.03 -4.76 -1.47
CA HIS A 138 -8.83 -4.55 -2.26
C HIS A 138 -7.89 -5.76 -2.10
N SER A 139 -8.30 -6.92 -2.61
CA SER A 139 -7.81 -8.23 -2.14
C SER A 139 -7.29 -9.17 -3.26
N PHE A 140 -6.49 -10.15 -2.84
CA PHE A 140 -5.74 -11.14 -3.64
C PHE A 140 -4.69 -10.56 -4.60
N SER A 141 -3.44 -11.03 -4.50
CA SER A 141 -2.41 -10.74 -5.50
C SER A 141 -2.70 -11.43 -6.84
N PRO A 142 -2.18 -10.92 -7.97
CA PRO A 142 -2.22 -11.63 -9.25
C PRO A 142 -1.67 -13.06 -9.24
N ALA A 143 -0.77 -13.41 -8.31
CA ALA A 143 -0.29 -14.78 -8.15
C ALA A 143 -1.37 -15.71 -7.57
N GLU A 144 -2.19 -15.22 -6.63
CA GLU A 144 -3.37 -15.92 -6.14
C GLU A 144 -4.43 -16.02 -7.25
N ILE A 145 -4.69 -14.96 -8.02
CA ILE A 145 -5.65 -14.99 -9.13
C ILE A 145 -5.25 -15.98 -10.25
N GLN A 146 -3.98 -16.02 -10.66
CA GLN A 146 -3.51 -17.00 -11.66
C GLN A 146 -3.62 -18.44 -11.14
N LYS A 147 -3.49 -18.67 -9.81
CA LYS A 147 -3.80 -19.97 -9.20
C LYS A 147 -5.30 -20.26 -9.22
N MET A 148 -6.16 -19.29 -8.89
CA MET A 148 -7.63 -19.43 -8.94
C MET A 148 -8.13 -19.78 -10.35
N LYS A 149 -7.53 -19.22 -11.40
CA LYS A 149 -7.75 -19.59 -12.81
C LYS A 149 -7.46 -21.07 -13.09
N VAL A 150 -6.33 -21.58 -12.58
CA VAL A 150 -5.99 -23.01 -12.70
C VAL A 150 -6.93 -23.90 -11.88
N LEU A 151 -7.33 -23.45 -10.68
CA LEU A 151 -8.26 -24.16 -9.79
C LEU A 151 -9.72 -24.16 -10.28
N SER A 152 -10.12 -23.16 -11.08
CA SER A 152 -11.47 -23.03 -11.65
C SER A 152 -11.60 -23.75 -13.00
N GLY A 153 -10.49 -23.90 -13.74
CA GLY A 153 -10.50 -24.38 -15.13
C GLY A 153 -11.03 -23.36 -16.15
N LEU A 154 -11.26 -22.12 -15.73
CA LEU A 154 -11.83 -21.04 -16.55
C LEU A 154 -10.75 -20.17 -17.21
N SER A 155 -11.15 -19.29 -18.12
CA SER A 155 -10.27 -18.20 -18.55
C SER A 155 -9.98 -17.22 -17.40
N LEU A 156 -8.97 -16.37 -17.58
CA LEU A 156 -8.57 -15.36 -16.60
C LEU A 156 -9.70 -14.33 -16.37
N ASP A 157 -10.34 -13.88 -17.46
CA ASP A 157 -11.45 -12.94 -17.42
C ASP A 157 -12.71 -13.55 -16.78
N GLU A 158 -13.07 -14.81 -17.07
CA GLU A 158 -14.19 -15.50 -16.38
C GLU A 158 -13.92 -15.74 -14.89
N THR A 159 -12.67 -16.03 -14.53
CA THR A 159 -12.25 -16.18 -13.13
C THR A 159 -12.44 -14.86 -12.37
N LEU A 160 -11.99 -13.75 -12.96
CA LEU A 160 -12.12 -12.42 -12.37
C LEU A 160 -13.56 -11.91 -12.37
N LEU A 161 -14.35 -12.21 -13.40
CA LEU A 161 -15.78 -11.93 -13.41
C LEU A 161 -16.47 -12.61 -12.23
N LYS A 162 -16.23 -13.91 -11.99
CA LYS A 162 -16.84 -14.64 -10.86
C LYS A 162 -16.40 -14.15 -9.50
N LEU A 163 -15.16 -13.69 -9.36
CA LEU A 163 -14.68 -13.05 -8.13
C LEU A 163 -15.34 -11.69 -7.91
N HIS A 164 -15.53 -10.90 -8.97
CA HIS A 164 -16.25 -9.62 -8.91
C HIS A 164 -17.73 -9.82 -8.57
N GLU A 165 -18.41 -10.77 -9.23
CA GLU A 165 -19.79 -11.21 -8.92
C GLU A 165 -19.94 -11.72 -7.47
N ALA A 166 -18.89 -12.30 -6.90
CA ALA A 166 -18.85 -12.72 -5.50
C ALA A 166 -18.55 -11.58 -4.52
N GLY A 167 -18.13 -10.41 -5.00
CA GLY A 167 -17.96 -9.18 -4.21
C GLY A 167 -16.59 -8.52 -4.28
N LEU A 168 -15.61 -9.04 -5.04
CA LEU A 168 -14.26 -8.46 -5.10
C LEU A 168 -14.26 -7.10 -5.82
N ASP A 169 -13.90 -6.02 -5.13
CA ASP A 169 -14.00 -4.66 -5.68
C ASP A 169 -12.76 -4.21 -6.49
N SER A 170 -11.56 -4.69 -6.12
CA SER A 170 -10.29 -4.26 -6.75
C SER A 170 -9.10 -5.18 -6.43
N LEU A 171 -8.04 -5.15 -7.26
CA LEU A 171 -6.81 -5.93 -7.02
C LEU A 171 -5.62 -5.08 -6.51
N PRO A 172 -4.93 -5.52 -5.45
CA PRO A 172 -3.68 -4.93 -4.97
C PRO A 172 -2.49 -5.31 -5.86
N GLY A 173 -1.54 -4.37 -6.03
CA GLY A 173 -0.34 -4.57 -6.85
C GLY A 173 0.65 -5.65 -6.36
N GLY A 174 0.48 -6.14 -5.13
CA GLY A 174 1.38 -7.10 -4.48
C GLY A 174 1.71 -8.32 -5.36
N GLY A 175 2.93 -8.83 -5.24
CA GLY A 175 3.41 -9.86 -6.17
C GLY A 175 4.01 -9.33 -7.49
N GLY A 176 3.97 -8.01 -7.73
CA GLY A 176 4.69 -7.36 -8.83
C GLY A 176 6.21 -7.41 -8.63
N GLU A 177 6.68 -7.16 -7.40
CA GLU A 177 8.08 -7.17 -7.00
C GLU A 177 8.92 -6.25 -7.91
N ILE A 178 9.84 -6.82 -8.70
CA ILE A 178 10.35 -6.24 -9.94
C ILE A 178 9.65 -6.94 -11.10
N LEU A 179 8.98 -6.17 -11.97
CA LEU A 179 8.31 -6.67 -13.17
C LEU A 179 9.31 -6.97 -14.30
N ASP A 180 10.35 -7.76 -14.01
CA ASP A 180 11.27 -8.34 -15.00
C ASP A 180 11.65 -9.78 -14.65
N ASP A 181 11.59 -10.67 -15.65
CA ASP A 181 11.81 -12.10 -15.43
C ASP A 181 13.27 -12.45 -15.06
N ARG A 182 14.26 -11.62 -15.41
CA ARG A 182 15.65 -11.82 -14.96
C ARG A 182 15.75 -11.74 -13.45
N THR A 183 14.97 -10.88 -12.79
CA THR A 183 14.87 -10.84 -11.33
C THR A 183 13.85 -11.84 -10.80
N ARG A 184 12.64 -11.93 -11.36
CA ARG A 184 11.60 -12.87 -10.86
C ARG A 184 12.08 -14.32 -10.84
N ARG A 185 12.84 -14.78 -11.86
CA ARG A 185 13.45 -16.14 -11.88
C ARG A 185 14.49 -16.37 -10.77
N LYS A 186 15.18 -15.33 -10.28
CA LYS A 186 16.18 -15.43 -9.17
C LYS A 186 15.52 -15.48 -7.79
N ILE A 187 14.36 -14.85 -7.62
CA ILE A 187 13.75 -14.57 -6.30
C ILE A 187 12.45 -15.35 -6.02
N SER A 188 11.67 -15.67 -7.05
CA SER A 188 10.38 -16.38 -6.94
C SER A 188 10.01 -17.07 -8.26
N ARG A 189 10.78 -18.11 -8.62
CA ARG A 189 10.70 -18.81 -9.91
C ARG A 189 9.30 -19.33 -10.29
N LEU A 190 8.43 -19.63 -9.30
CA LEU A 190 7.10 -20.20 -9.52
C LEU A 190 5.96 -19.16 -9.43
N LYS A 191 6.26 -17.86 -9.31
CA LYS A 191 5.26 -16.77 -9.13
C LYS A 191 4.61 -16.29 -10.44
N GLY A 192 4.88 -16.95 -11.56
CA GLY A 192 4.63 -16.42 -12.89
C GLY A 192 5.60 -15.31 -13.31
N SER A 193 5.61 -15.04 -14.60
CA SER A 193 6.34 -13.95 -15.26
C SER A 193 5.83 -12.56 -14.88
N TRP A 194 6.45 -11.51 -15.40
CA TRP A 194 5.90 -10.16 -15.32
C TRP A 194 4.65 -9.96 -16.21
N THR A 195 4.52 -10.69 -17.32
CA THR A 195 3.33 -10.63 -18.18
C THR A 195 2.14 -11.29 -17.49
N ASP A 196 2.31 -12.41 -16.78
CA ASP A 196 1.23 -13.05 -16.01
C ASP A 196 0.62 -12.08 -14.97
N TRP A 197 1.44 -11.25 -14.33
CA TRP A 197 0.98 -10.19 -13.43
C TRP A 197 0.22 -9.10 -14.20
N MET A 198 0.76 -8.64 -15.33
CA MET A 198 0.18 -7.56 -16.13
C MET A 198 -1.17 -7.95 -16.77
N ASP A 199 -1.25 -9.16 -17.32
CA ASP A 199 -2.47 -9.70 -17.93
C ASP A 199 -3.60 -9.86 -16.91
N THR A 200 -3.25 -10.15 -15.65
CA THR A 200 -4.20 -10.17 -14.54
C THR A 200 -4.76 -8.79 -14.24
N MET A 201 -3.90 -7.76 -14.19
CA MET A 201 -4.36 -6.37 -14.00
C MET A 201 -5.25 -5.91 -15.15
N LYS A 202 -4.86 -6.19 -16.40
CA LYS A 202 -5.67 -5.89 -17.58
C LYS A 202 -7.02 -6.63 -17.59
N ALA A 203 -7.05 -7.90 -17.19
CA ALA A 203 -8.29 -8.66 -17.04
C ALA A 203 -9.19 -8.10 -15.94
N ALA A 204 -8.63 -7.61 -14.83
CA ALA A 204 -9.40 -6.95 -13.79
C ALA A 204 -10.03 -5.64 -14.31
N TRP A 205 -9.27 -4.84 -15.06
CA TRP A 205 -9.77 -3.60 -15.68
C TRP A 205 -10.90 -3.85 -16.68
N ARG A 206 -10.81 -4.92 -17.50
CA ARG A 206 -11.90 -5.33 -18.42
C ARG A 206 -13.17 -5.73 -17.66
N ASN A 207 -13.04 -6.27 -16.46
CA ASN A 207 -14.14 -6.60 -15.55
C ASN A 207 -14.55 -5.42 -14.64
N GLY A 208 -14.15 -4.17 -14.94
CA GLY A 208 -14.54 -2.97 -14.21
C GLY A 208 -13.84 -2.75 -12.86
N MET A 209 -12.99 -3.68 -12.42
CA MET A 209 -12.24 -3.54 -11.17
C MET A 209 -11.10 -2.54 -11.30
N ASN A 210 -10.89 -1.74 -10.24
CA ASN A 210 -9.72 -0.89 -10.08
C ASN A 210 -8.50 -1.72 -9.65
N THR A 211 -7.28 -1.22 -9.85
CA THR A 211 -6.08 -1.87 -9.30
C THR A 211 -5.05 -0.87 -8.76
N THR A 212 -4.03 -1.39 -8.08
CA THR A 212 -2.80 -0.64 -7.73
C THR A 212 -1.56 -1.33 -8.29
N ALA A 213 -0.43 -0.62 -8.39
CA ALA A 213 0.84 -1.17 -8.87
C ALA A 213 1.93 -1.02 -7.79
N THR A 214 2.69 -2.08 -7.51
CA THR A 214 3.71 -2.07 -6.44
C THR A 214 5.09 -2.47 -6.95
N MET A 215 6.11 -1.64 -6.68
CA MET A 215 7.51 -1.99 -6.91
C MET A 215 8.27 -2.22 -5.60
N VAL A 216 8.75 -3.45 -5.42
CA VAL A 216 9.66 -3.82 -4.33
C VAL A 216 11.07 -3.90 -4.91
N TYR A 217 12.00 -3.13 -4.34
CA TYR A 217 13.38 -3.02 -4.83
C TYR A 217 14.40 -3.43 -3.75
N GLY A 218 15.67 -3.59 -4.13
CA GLY A 218 16.72 -4.04 -3.20
C GLY A 218 16.93 -5.56 -3.19
N PHE A 219 16.33 -6.29 -4.13
CA PHE A 219 16.66 -7.69 -4.40
C PHE A 219 18.01 -7.86 -5.12
N GLY A 220 18.60 -6.77 -5.61
CA GLY A 220 19.81 -6.75 -6.45
C GLY A 220 19.51 -7.02 -7.93
N GLU A 221 18.35 -6.55 -8.36
CA GLU A 221 18.06 -6.07 -9.71
C GLU A 221 19.01 -4.93 -10.15
N SER A 222 19.10 -4.67 -11.45
CA SER A 222 19.77 -3.47 -11.99
C SER A 222 18.86 -2.23 -11.99
N MET A 223 19.45 -1.05 -12.19
CA MET A 223 18.68 0.19 -12.39
C MET A 223 17.81 0.13 -13.65
N GLU A 224 18.29 -0.52 -14.72
CA GLU A 224 17.50 -0.89 -15.90
C GLU A 224 16.27 -1.73 -15.52
N GLU A 225 16.37 -2.75 -14.66
CA GLU A 225 15.22 -3.56 -14.22
C GLU A 225 14.19 -2.73 -13.42
N ARG A 226 14.63 -1.73 -12.64
CA ARG A 226 13.73 -0.76 -11.97
C ARG A 226 13.06 0.19 -12.97
N ALA A 227 13.82 0.70 -13.94
CA ALA A 227 13.31 1.59 -14.98
C ALA A 227 12.29 0.88 -15.88
N LEU A 228 12.56 -0.38 -16.25
CA LEU A 228 11.64 -1.24 -17.00
C LEU A 228 10.36 -1.56 -16.21
N HIS A 229 10.42 -1.74 -14.89
CA HIS A 229 9.20 -1.87 -14.07
C HIS A 229 8.29 -0.65 -14.26
N MET A 230 8.83 0.55 -14.03
CA MET A 230 8.05 1.78 -14.16
C MET A 230 7.56 2.01 -15.59
N LEU A 231 8.37 1.71 -16.61
CA LEU A 231 7.95 1.82 -18.01
C LEU A 231 6.77 0.89 -18.32
N ARG A 232 6.86 -0.39 -17.94
CA ARG A 232 5.79 -1.40 -18.15
C ARG A 232 4.48 -1.00 -17.47
N VAL A 233 4.53 -0.42 -16.27
CA VAL A 233 3.35 0.11 -15.56
C VAL A 233 2.77 1.34 -16.26
N ARG A 234 3.62 2.27 -16.73
CA ARG A 234 3.21 3.47 -17.47
C ARG A 234 2.51 3.09 -18.78
N GLU A 235 3.12 2.23 -19.58
CA GLU A 235 2.59 1.82 -20.88
C GLU A 235 1.24 1.10 -20.74
N ALA A 236 1.09 0.20 -19.77
CA ALA A 236 -0.19 -0.46 -19.49
C ALA A 236 -1.29 0.52 -19.03
N GLN A 237 -0.93 1.60 -18.32
CA GLN A 237 -1.86 2.65 -17.91
C GLN A 237 -2.28 3.58 -19.07
N ASP A 238 -1.44 3.74 -20.10
CA ASP A 238 -1.83 4.41 -21.34
C ASP A 238 -2.73 3.52 -22.20
N GLU A 239 -2.40 2.22 -22.32
CA GLU A 239 -3.20 1.22 -23.02
C GLU A 239 -4.62 1.12 -22.43
N CYS A 240 -4.75 1.07 -21.10
CA CYS A 240 -6.05 1.03 -20.40
C CYS A 240 -6.96 2.22 -20.79
N LYS A 241 -6.37 3.42 -20.89
CA LYS A 241 -7.07 4.65 -21.31
C LYS A 241 -7.38 4.66 -22.80
N ALA A 242 -6.44 4.24 -23.64
CA ALA A 242 -6.59 4.21 -25.10
C ALA A 242 -7.62 3.18 -25.58
N LEU A 243 -7.74 2.05 -24.89
CA LEU A 243 -8.75 1.01 -25.15
C LEU A 243 -10.11 1.28 -24.50
N GLY A 244 -10.24 2.34 -23.68
CA GLY A 244 -11.51 2.72 -23.05
C GLY A 244 -12.08 1.65 -22.12
N TYR A 245 -11.23 0.95 -21.36
CA TYR A 245 -11.68 -0.07 -20.41
C TYR A 245 -12.65 0.54 -19.36
N PRO A 246 -13.58 -0.25 -18.79
CA PRO A 246 -14.56 0.23 -17.79
C PRO A 246 -13.94 0.57 -16.41
N SER A 247 -12.61 0.64 -16.33
CA SER A 247 -11.83 0.94 -15.14
C SER A 247 -10.77 2.02 -15.49
N PRO A 248 -10.52 3.01 -14.61
CA PRO A 248 -9.42 3.97 -14.76
C PRO A 248 -8.01 3.35 -14.61
N GLY A 249 -7.91 2.03 -14.42
CA GLY A 249 -6.65 1.29 -14.37
C GLY A 249 -5.99 1.32 -12.99
N PHE A 250 -4.71 1.68 -12.95
CA PHE A 250 -3.95 1.86 -11.72
C PHE A 250 -4.33 3.17 -11.01
N LEU A 251 -4.97 3.06 -9.84
CA LEU A 251 -5.32 4.21 -9.00
C LEU A 251 -4.12 4.78 -8.23
N ALA A 252 -3.14 3.94 -7.89
CA ALA A 252 -1.94 4.36 -7.17
C ALA A 252 -0.74 3.49 -7.54
N PHE A 253 0.45 4.08 -7.46
CA PHE A 253 1.72 3.35 -7.44
C PHE A 253 2.33 3.41 -6.03
N ILE A 254 2.87 2.28 -5.57
CA ILE A 254 3.47 2.13 -4.25
C ILE A 254 4.88 1.56 -4.40
N THR A 255 5.84 2.02 -3.61
CA THR A 255 7.17 1.40 -3.55
C THR A 255 7.64 1.18 -2.12
N TRP A 256 8.49 0.16 -1.92
CA TRP A 256 9.19 -0.06 -0.66
C TRP A 256 10.45 -0.92 -0.87
N PRO A 257 11.47 -0.79 0.00
CA PRO A 257 12.62 -1.68 -0.05
C PRO A 257 12.31 -3.05 0.54
N PHE A 258 12.91 -4.07 -0.06
CA PHE A 258 12.97 -5.43 0.44
C PHE A 258 13.48 -5.48 1.89
N GLN A 259 12.80 -6.26 2.74
CA GLN A 259 13.24 -6.55 4.10
C GLN A 259 13.89 -7.95 4.16
N PRO A 260 15.21 -8.05 4.40
CA PRO A 260 15.97 -9.31 4.31
C PRO A 260 15.83 -10.22 5.54
N ASP A 261 15.36 -9.67 6.66
CA ASP A 261 15.21 -10.35 7.95
C ASP A 261 14.28 -11.56 7.83
N ASN A 262 14.64 -12.68 8.45
CA ASN A 262 13.91 -13.95 8.42
C ASN A 262 13.65 -14.53 7.00
N THR A 263 14.41 -14.11 5.98
CA THR A 263 14.29 -14.63 4.60
C THR A 263 15.46 -15.54 4.14
N ASN A 264 15.24 -16.24 3.02
CA ASN A 264 16.22 -17.04 2.28
C ASN A 264 16.93 -16.25 1.16
N LEU A 265 16.88 -14.91 1.22
CA LEU A 265 17.56 -14.00 0.30
C LEU A 265 18.32 -12.95 1.10
N LYS A 266 19.59 -13.22 1.41
CA LYS A 266 20.42 -12.29 2.17
C LYS A 266 20.81 -11.09 1.31
N ARG A 267 20.43 -9.89 1.78
CA ARG A 267 20.74 -8.57 1.24
C ARG A 267 20.96 -7.62 2.42
N GLU A 268 21.62 -6.50 2.16
CA GLU A 268 21.62 -5.37 3.09
C GLU A 268 20.27 -4.64 3.02
N LYS A 269 19.88 -3.95 4.09
CA LYS A 269 18.70 -3.09 4.07
C LYS A 269 19.02 -1.81 3.30
N SER A 270 18.20 -1.49 2.29
CA SER A 270 18.24 -0.18 1.62
C SER A 270 18.15 0.96 2.63
N LYS A 271 18.94 2.01 2.38
CA LYS A 271 19.01 3.17 3.28
C LYS A 271 17.79 4.08 3.09
N PRO A 272 17.45 4.92 4.09
CA PRO A 272 16.40 5.94 3.98
C PRO A 272 16.48 6.77 2.70
N GLU A 273 17.67 7.18 2.30
CA GLU A 273 17.91 8.07 1.16
C GLU A 273 17.59 7.38 -0.18
N GLU A 274 17.84 6.07 -0.29
CA GLU A 274 17.45 5.29 -1.47
C GLU A 274 15.93 5.25 -1.62
N TYR A 275 15.19 5.14 -0.51
CA TYR A 275 13.72 5.19 -0.54
C TYR A 275 13.20 6.57 -0.96
N LEU A 276 13.74 7.65 -0.40
CA LEU A 276 13.36 9.02 -0.80
C LEU A 276 13.64 9.26 -2.30
N LYS A 277 14.79 8.79 -2.79
CA LYS A 277 15.16 8.80 -4.22
C LYS A 277 14.19 8.00 -5.07
N MET A 278 13.87 6.76 -4.69
CA MET A 278 12.94 5.91 -5.45
C MET A 278 11.55 6.55 -5.54
N VAL A 279 11.00 7.09 -4.44
CA VAL A 279 9.70 7.79 -4.46
C VAL A 279 9.73 9.00 -5.40
N ALA A 280 10.79 9.81 -5.35
CA ALA A 280 10.94 10.96 -6.26
C ALA A 280 11.00 10.54 -7.74
N ILE A 281 11.79 9.51 -8.06
CA ILE A 281 11.91 8.99 -9.44
C ILE A 281 10.58 8.38 -9.91
N ASN A 282 9.85 7.67 -9.06
CA ASN A 282 8.52 7.14 -9.40
C ASN A 282 7.56 8.26 -9.82
N ARG A 283 7.52 9.39 -9.09
CA ARG A 283 6.66 10.52 -9.47
C ARG A 283 7.08 11.16 -10.79
N ILE A 284 8.38 11.29 -11.05
CA ILE A 284 8.92 11.87 -12.30
C ILE A 284 8.65 10.94 -13.51
N MET A 285 8.83 9.62 -13.34
CA MET A 285 8.70 8.63 -14.42
C MET A 285 7.24 8.29 -14.73
N LEU A 286 6.40 8.13 -13.70
CA LEU A 286 5.00 7.70 -13.81
C LEU A 286 4.07 8.92 -13.95
N ASP A 287 4.22 9.63 -15.07
CA ASP A 287 3.42 10.82 -15.37
C ASP A 287 1.90 10.54 -15.43
N ASN A 288 1.48 9.31 -15.72
CA ASN A 288 0.09 8.96 -16.01
C ASN A 288 -0.67 8.24 -14.86
N ILE A 289 0.00 7.93 -13.74
CA ILE A 289 -0.57 7.37 -12.52
C ILE A 289 -0.93 8.51 -11.55
N PRO A 290 -2.19 8.65 -11.08
CA PRO A 290 -2.60 9.84 -10.34
C PRO A 290 -1.96 9.96 -8.94
N ASN A 291 -1.82 8.85 -8.21
CA ASN A 291 -1.41 8.84 -6.80
C ASN A 291 -0.12 8.04 -6.56
N MET A 292 0.67 8.46 -5.57
CA MET A 292 1.83 7.75 -5.01
C MET A 292 1.59 7.42 -3.53
N GLN A 293 2.07 6.30 -3.01
CA GLN A 293 1.82 5.87 -1.63
C GLN A 293 3.13 5.55 -0.88
N ALA A 294 3.16 5.85 0.42
CA ALA A 294 4.31 5.51 1.27
C ALA A 294 4.18 4.13 1.91
N SER A 295 5.32 3.47 2.14
CA SER A 295 5.43 2.34 3.07
C SER A 295 6.30 2.66 4.28
N TRP A 296 5.84 3.57 5.13
CA TRP A 296 6.37 3.72 6.50
C TRP A 296 5.99 2.60 7.48
N VAL A 297 5.29 1.56 7.04
CA VAL A 297 5.32 0.23 7.72
C VAL A 297 6.75 -0.32 7.67
N THR A 298 7.35 -0.21 6.48
CA THR A 298 8.72 -0.64 6.17
C THR A 298 9.76 0.38 6.65
N MET A 299 9.47 1.67 6.50
CA MET A 299 10.43 2.77 6.72
C MET A 299 10.28 3.52 8.05
N GLY A 300 9.28 3.19 8.88
CA GLY A 300 9.05 3.85 10.16
C GLY A 300 8.54 5.30 10.08
N PRO A 301 8.00 5.82 11.19
CA PRO A 301 7.08 6.96 11.13
C PRO A 301 7.71 8.30 10.77
N GLU A 302 9.03 8.45 10.86
CA GLU A 302 9.74 9.68 10.50
C GLU A 302 9.93 9.80 8.98
N ILE A 303 10.35 8.72 8.32
CA ILE A 303 10.55 8.69 6.87
C ILE A 303 9.20 8.85 6.15
N GLY A 304 8.13 8.22 6.65
CA GLY A 304 6.77 8.42 6.13
C GLY A 304 6.29 9.87 6.20
N ARG A 305 6.52 10.56 7.32
CA ARG A 305 6.24 12.00 7.44
C ARG A 305 7.13 12.85 6.54
N GLY A 306 8.38 12.43 6.30
CA GLY A 306 9.27 13.07 5.33
C GLY A 306 8.68 13.05 3.93
N CYS A 307 8.24 11.88 3.46
CA CYS A 307 7.58 11.73 2.17
C CYS A 307 6.27 12.52 2.06
N ALA A 308 5.37 12.36 3.03
CA ALA A 308 4.06 13.01 3.03
C ALA A 308 4.11 14.56 3.12
N ARG A 309 5.27 15.13 3.49
CA ARG A 309 5.48 16.59 3.59
C ARG A 309 6.33 17.19 2.48
N LYS A 310 7.06 16.39 1.70
CA LYS A 310 8.08 16.89 0.76
C LYS A 310 8.25 16.11 -0.55
N LEU A 311 7.73 14.90 -0.66
CA LEU A 311 8.09 13.94 -1.73
C LEU A 311 6.91 13.02 -2.06
N ASP A 312 5.75 13.60 -2.42
CA ASP A 312 4.59 12.90 -2.99
C ASP A 312 4.26 11.51 -2.40
N THR A 313 3.67 11.49 -1.20
CA THR A 313 2.97 10.29 -0.75
C THR A 313 1.56 10.58 -0.28
N SER A 314 0.64 10.44 -1.21
CA SER A 314 -0.79 10.31 -1.05
C SER A 314 -1.27 8.98 -0.42
N SER A 315 -0.57 8.41 0.60
CA SER A 315 -1.13 7.49 1.65
C SER A 315 -0.08 6.91 2.65
N VAL A 316 -0.44 6.76 3.95
CA VAL A 316 0.47 6.44 5.09
C VAL A 316 -0.18 5.59 6.28
N TRP A 317 0.06 4.26 6.38
CA TRP A 317 -0.13 3.24 7.51
C TRP A 317 0.98 3.19 8.61
N ARG A 318 0.96 3.59 9.90
CA ARG A 318 0.07 3.76 11.09
C ARG A 318 -0.86 2.61 11.54
N PRO A 319 -0.60 2.02 12.74
CA PRO A 319 -1.57 1.24 13.51
C PRO A 319 -2.24 2.01 14.68
N THR A 320 -3.43 1.54 15.09
CA THR A 320 -4.13 1.94 16.32
C THR A 320 -4.21 0.78 17.30
N PHE A 321 -3.47 0.85 18.40
CA PHE A 321 -3.61 -0.11 19.51
C PHE A 321 -4.92 0.12 20.26
N ALA A 322 -5.80 -0.88 20.28
CA ALA A 322 -7.00 -0.88 21.13
C ALA A 322 -6.61 -1.17 22.60
N PRO A 323 -6.91 -0.29 23.56
CA PRO A 323 -6.58 -0.55 24.97
C PRO A 323 -7.47 -1.66 25.54
N ARG A 324 -6.86 -2.74 26.03
CA ARG A 324 -7.58 -3.86 26.66
C ARG A 324 -8.12 -3.44 28.04
N ARG A 325 -9.44 -3.63 28.22
CA ARG A 325 -10.26 -3.42 29.45
C ARG A 325 -10.44 -1.96 29.90
N ARG A 326 -11.65 -1.66 30.37
CA ARG A 326 -12.03 -0.39 31.03
C ARG A 326 -11.97 -0.58 32.54
N GLU A 327 -11.38 0.37 33.27
CA GLU A 327 -11.64 0.53 34.70
C GLU A 327 -12.92 1.35 34.94
N PRO A 328 -13.70 1.05 36.00
CA PRO A 328 -14.93 1.78 36.32
C PRO A 328 -14.62 3.09 37.07
N GLY A 329 -14.84 4.25 36.42
CA GLY A 329 -14.72 5.54 37.11
C GLY A 329 -14.90 6.81 36.28
N CYS A 330 -14.69 6.76 34.96
CA CYS A 330 -14.75 7.98 34.13
C CYS A 330 -16.18 8.39 33.74
N SER A 331 -16.54 9.65 33.99
CA SER A 331 -17.90 10.19 33.83
C SER A 331 -18.30 10.47 32.38
N ARG A 332 -19.60 10.33 32.07
CA ARG A 332 -20.16 10.58 30.72
C ARG A 332 -20.02 12.04 30.27
N VAL A 333 -19.46 12.25 29.08
CA VAL A 333 -19.81 13.39 28.22
C VAL A 333 -20.88 12.93 27.24
N THR A 334 -21.99 13.66 27.14
CA THR A 334 -23.17 13.23 26.35
C THR A 334 -23.32 14.11 25.10
N LEU A 335 -22.99 13.56 23.93
CA LEU A 335 -23.24 14.23 22.65
C LEU A 335 -24.74 14.15 22.30
N ARG A 336 -25.40 15.30 22.22
CA ARG A 336 -26.78 15.39 21.73
C ARG A 336 -26.81 15.17 20.21
N ARG A 337 -27.72 14.30 19.74
CA ARG A 337 -28.18 14.34 18.35
C ARG A 337 -29.04 15.59 18.14
N SER A 338 -28.80 16.35 17.08
CA SER A 338 -29.81 17.22 16.48
C SER A 338 -30.68 16.37 15.52
N SER A 339 -31.99 16.53 15.61
CA SER A 339 -32.95 15.78 14.80
C SER A 339 -33.75 16.72 13.91
N THR A 340 -33.54 16.66 12.60
CA THR A 340 -34.43 17.23 11.60
C THR A 340 -34.68 16.20 10.49
N THR A 341 -35.94 15.84 10.31
CA THR A 341 -36.40 14.91 9.28
C THR A 341 -36.32 15.54 7.89
N GLY A 342 -35.73 14.85 6.92
CA GLY A 342 -35.68 15.30 5.53
C GLY A 342 -35.07 14.26 4.60
N CYS A 343 -35.90 13.43 3.95
CA CYS A 343 -35.41 12.42 3.02
C CYS A 343 -35.06 13.03 1.66
N ARG A 344 -33.81 12.86 1.21
CA ARG A 344 -33.40 12.81 -0.20
C ARG A 344 -32.02 12.15 -0.33
N ARG A 345 -31.82 11.38 -1.41
CA ARG A 345 -30.55 10.73 -1.75
C ARG A 345 -29.49 11.79 -2.12
N HIS A 346 -28.26 11.64 -1.61
CA HIS A 346 -26.98 11.90 -2.29
C HIS A 346 -25.83 11.42 -1.35
N GLY A 347 -24.74 10.88 -1.90
CA GLY A 347 -23.62 10.39 -1.08
C GLY A 347 -22.76 11.53 -0.53
N LEU A 348 -22.68 11.68 0.80
CA LEU A 348 -21.84 12.69 1.43
C LEU A 348 -20.41 12.18 1.65
N LYS A 349 -19.46 12.68 0.85
CA LYS A 349 -18.05 12.74 1.28
C LYS A 349 -17.95 13.67 2.50
N GLN A 350 -17.50 13.15 3.64
CA GLN A 350 -17.37 13.97 4.85
C GLN A 350 -16.25 15.02 4.68
N LYS A 351 -16.63 16.29 4.56
CA LYS A 351 -15.71 17.43 4.67
C LYS A 351 -15.74 17.97 6.10
N LEU A 352 -14.79 17.59 6.93
CA LEU A 352 -14.56 18.22 8.23
C LEU A 352 -13.95 19.61 8.03
N ARG A 353 -14.68 20.66 8.43
CA ARG A 353 -14.09 21.99 8.65
C ARG A 353 -13.43 22.03 10.03
N ALA A 354 -12.23 22.60 10.11
CA ALA A 354 -11.39 22.54 11.30
C ALA A 354 -11.75 23.62 12.33
N GLU A 355 -12.78 23.36 13.15
CA GLU A 355 -13.03 24.11 14.39
C GLU A 355 -12.78 23.20 15.61
N THR A 356 -11.54 23.25 16.13
CA THR A 356 -11.07 22.69 17.41
C THR A 356 -11.26 21.19 17.72
N PRO A 357 -10.32 20.34 17.28
CA PRO A 357 -10.01 19.06 17.97
C PRO A 357 -8.57 18.98 18.54
N ALA A 358 -7.74 20.01 18.35
CA ALA A 358 -6.30 19.98 18.65
C ALA A 358 -5.93 19.64 20.11
N ALA A 359 -6.80 19.95 21.08
CA ALA A 359 -6.58 19.63 22.49
C ALA A 359 -6.62 18.11 22.77
N LEU A 360 -7.51 17.37 22.10
CA LEU A 360 -7.69 15.93 22.32
C LEU A 360 -6.46 15.14 21.84
N ILE A 361 -5.93 15.53 20.68
CA ILE A 361 -4.72 14.95 20.07
C ILE A 361 -3.49 15.24 20.95
N ARG A 362 -3.35 16.47 21.47
CA ARG A 362 -2.27 16.82 22.42
C ARG A 362 -2.31 15.95 23.69
N TRP A 363 -3.49 15.66 24.22
CA TRP A 363 -3.63 14.88 25.45
C TRP A 363 -3.22 13.41 25.25
N GLN A 364 -3.66 12.78 24.16
CA GLN A 364 -3.25 11.41 23.81
C GLN A 364 -1.74 11.28 23.55
N ILE A 365 -1.10 12.29 22.96
CA ILE A 365 0.35 12.31 22.76
C ILE A 365 1.11 12.35 24.10
N LEU A 366 0.71 13.23 25.02
CA LEU A 366 1.40 13.41 26.30
C LEU A 366 1.31 12.16 27.21
N CYS A 367 0.15 11.50 27.26
CA CYS A 367 0.00 10.28 28.07
C CYS A 367 0.85 9.11 27.57
N ALA A 368 1.10 9.00 26.25
CA ALA A 368 1.94 7.94 25.70
C ALA A 368 3.43 8.14 26.04
N CYS A 369 3.94 9.38 25.94
CA CYS A 369 5.34 9.68 26.24
C CYS A 369 5.72 9.43 27.71
N ALA A 370 4.78 9.61 28.64
CA ALA A 370 5.01 9.41 30.08
C ALA A 370 5.19 7.93 30.49
N LEU A 371 4.77 6.97 29.65
CA LEU A 371 4.78 5.53 29.96
C LEU A 371 5.95 4.77 29.32
N ALA A 372 6.72 5.41 28.43
CA ALA A 372 7.76 4.75 27.63
C ALA A 372 9.21 4.94 28.15
N PHE A 373 9.43 5.80 29.15
CA PHE A 373 10.77 6.15 29.63
C PHE A 373 10.90 6.11 31.17
N PRO A 374 11.39 5.01 31.75
CA PRO A 374 12.06 5.05 33.05
C PRO A 374 13.29 5.97 32.93
N SER A 375 13.48 6.87 33.89
CA SER A 375 14.53 7.89 33.79
C SER A 375 15.93 7.28 33.83
N ASN A 376 16.75 7.55 32.80
CA ASN A 376 18.21 7.41 32.92
C ASN A 376 18.91 8.68 32.41
N LYS A 377 19.69 9.33 33.29
CA LYS A 377 20.32 10.63 33.03
C LYS A 377 21.80 10.46 32.67
N ARG A 378 22.16 10.65 31.41
CA ARG A 378 23.46 11.21 30.94
C ARG A 378 23.42 11.52 29.43
N ASN A 379 24.15 12.58 29.03
CA ASN A 379 24.50 13.01 27.67
C ASN A 379 23.39 13.45 26.68
N PRO A 380 23.14 14.78 26.61
CA PRO A 380 22.90 15.55 25.38
C PRO A 380 24.15 16.41 25.00
N PRO A 381 24.18 17.13 23.86
CA PRO A 381 23.41 16.99 22.61
C PRO A 381 24.30 16.93 21.34
N LEU A 382 23.79 16.35 20.24
CA LEU A 382 24.26 16.68 18.89
C LEU A 382 23.15 16.54 17.81
N ALA A 383 21.93 16.98 18.16
CA ALA A 383 20.74 16.90 17.30
C ALA A 383 19.79 18.12 17.43
N SER A 384 20.29 19.26 17.94
CA SER A 384 19.46 20.38 18.44
C SER A 384 19.62 21.68 17.64
N ARG A 385 19.73 21.60 16.31
CA ARG A 385 19.83 22.79 15.41
C ARG A 385 19.00 22.72 14.11
N LEU A 386 18.09 21.75 13.96
CA LEU A 386 17.21 21.62 12.79
C LEU A 386 15.72 21.49 13.14
N VAL A 387 15.30 22.02 14.30
CA VAL A 387 13.89 22.13 14.69
C VAL A 387 13.61 23.58 15.13
N GLY A 388 13.55 24.47 14.14
CA GLY A 388 13.07 25.84 14.28
C GLY A 388 11.86 26.03 13.37
N ASP A 389 10.73 26.38 13.98
CA ASP A 389 9.49 26.87 13.36
C ASP A 389 8.68 25.93 12.41
N PHE A 390 7.53 26.46 12.00
CA PHE A 390 6.53 25.95 11.04
C PHE A 390 5.61 24.78 11.45
N PHE A 391 4.37 25.15 11.80
CA PHE A 391 3.18 24.30 11.76
C PHE A 391 2.35 24.58 10.48
N ALA A 392 2.25 23.62 9.57
CA ALA A 392 1.20 23.56 8.54
C ALA A 392 1.04 22.15 7.93
N LEU A 393 -0.21 21.69 7.80
CA LEU A 393 -0.81 20.84 6.74
C LEU A 393 0.00 19.66 6.15
N SER A 394 -0.43 18.40 6.41
CA SER A 394 0.11 17.16 5.78
C SER A 394 -0.59 15.89 6.33
N ASP A 395 -1.46 15.18 5.60
CA ASP A 395 -2.35 14.19 6.28
C ASP A 395 -2.82 12.92 5.50
N ILE A 396 -2.32 12.53 4.29
CA ILE A 396 -2.82 11.25 3.68
C ILE A 396 -2.22 10.04 4.34
N VAL A 397 -3.01 9.39 5.19
CA VAL A 397 -2.57 8.44 6.22
C VAL A 397 -3.45 7.18 6.13
N LEU A 398 -3.10 6.18 5.28
CA LEU A 398 -3.76 4.86 5.18
C LEU A 398 -3.64 4.07 6.48
N LEU A 399 -4.35 4.40 7.56
CA LEU A 399 -4.24 3.66 8.82
C LEU A 399 -4.58 2.18 8.61
N ILE A 400 -3.88 1.25 9.27
CA ILE A 400 -4.25 -0.16 9.29
C ILE A 400 -4.27 -0.72 10.70
N VAL A 401 -5.39 -1.35 11.07
CA VAL A 401 -5.59 -1.94 12.40
C VAL A 401 -4.96 -3.32 12.45
N ASN A 402 -3.64 -3.38 12.64
CA ASN A 402 -2.99 -4.62 13.06
C ASN A 402 -3.33 -4.91 14.53
N GLY A 403 -3.93 -6.08 14.78
CA GLY A 403 -3.91 -6.69 16.10
C GLY A 403 -2.48 -7.14 16.42
N ALA A 404 -2.12 -7.17 17.71
CA ALA A 404 -0.76 -7.54 18.12
C ALA A 404 -0.40 -9.00 17.84
N ASP A 405 -1.41 -9.84 17.59
CA ASP A 405 -1.30 -11.29 17.51
C ASP A 405 -0.68 -11.76 16.16
N ASP A 406 -0.71 -10.93 15.11
CA ASP A 406 -0.23 -11.29 13.76
C ASP A 406 1.30 -11.13 13.56
N PHE A 407 2.04 -10.70 14.60
CA PHE A 407 3.51 -10.50 14.59
C PHE A 407 4.22 -10.92 15.90
N ALA A 408 3.56 -11.69 16.76
CA ALA A 408 4.11 -12.08 18.06
C ALA A 408 4.94 -13.39 18.00
N GLU A 409 6.21 -13.28 18.42
CA GLU A 409 7.09 -14.38 18.88
C GLU A 409 7.40 -15.52 17.89
N SER A 410 8.37 -15.27 16.99
CA SER A 410 9.26 -16.30 16.42
C SER A 410 10.66 -15.75 16.12
#